data_AF-A0A453FG56-F1
#
_entry.id   AF-A0A453FG56-F1
#
_cell.length_a   1.000
_cell.length_b   1.000
_cell.length_c   1.000
_cell.angle_alpha   90.00
_cell.angle_beta   90.00
_cell.angle_gamma   90.00
#
_symmetry.space_group_name_H-M   'P 1'
#
loop_
_entity.id
_entity.type
_entity.pdbx_description
1 polymer ?
#
loop_
_entity_poly.entity_id
_entity_poly.type
_entity_poly.pdbx_seq_one_letter_code
_entity_poly.pdbx_strand_id
1 'polypeptide(L)'
;PSSHMVRLSLRSSRPHGDRAPSRGTQPSGGPPASAAPMDSSSQSPPAGGDPSEDGAAAELPRLTVTQVEQMKVEARVADIYRVLFDAAPNAKSVMLELWRDQHVEYLTKGLRHLAPSFHVLDANRPWLCYWMVHGLAVLDETLDDDLENDIVDFLSRCQ
;
A
#
# COMPACT_ATOMS: atom_id res chain seq x y z
N PRO A 1 7.60 -44.11 -25.75
CA PRO A 1 6.25 -44.47 -25.24
C PRO A 1 5.90 -43.60 -24.03
N SER A 2 4.68 -43.09 -23.97
CA SER A 2 4.27 -41.97 -23.11
C SER A 2 4.52 -42.15 -21.61
N SER A 3 5.10 -41.14 -20.98
CA SER A 3 4.91 -40.88 -19.54
C SER A 3 3.94 -39.72 -19.38
N HIS A 4 2.67 -40.03 -19.14
CA HIS A 4 1.65 -39.03 -18.79
C HIS A 4 1.92 -38.49 -17.39
N MET A 5 2.21 -37.19 -17.28
CA MET A 5 2.30 -36.53 -15.96
C MET A 5 0.90 -36.13 -15.51
N VAL A 6 0.32 -36.90 -14.61
CA VAL A 6 -1.01 -36.65 -14.03
C VAL A 6 -0.95 -35.41 -13.14
N ARG A 7 -1.59 -34.32 -13.55
CA ARG A 7 -1.67 -33.08 -12.76
C ARG A 7 -2.75 -33.23 -11.68
N LEU A 8 -2.32 -33.49 -10.44
CA LEU A 8 -3.21 -33.58 -9.28
C LEU A 8 -3.79 -32.20 -8.93
N SER A 9 -5.08 -32.00 -9.22
CA SER A 9 -5.80 -30.77 -8.87
C SER A 9 -6.34 -30.85 -7.44
N LEU A 10 -5.63 -30.22 -6.50
CA LEU A 10 -6.05 -30.10 -5.10
C LEU A 10 -7.06 -28.94 -4.95
N ARG A 11 -8.34 -29.22 -5.20
CA ARG A 11 -9.44 -28.29 -4.88
C ARG A 11 -9.61 -28.17 -3.36
N SER A 12 -9.22 -27.03 -2.79
CA SER A 12 -9.55 -26.66 -1.41
C SER A 12 -10.77 -25.74 -1.37
N SER A 13 -11.97 -26.33 -1.26
CA SER A 13 -13.19 -25.57 -0.97
C SER A 13 -13.24 -25.17 0.50
N ARG A 14 -13.50 -23.89 0.80
CA ARG A 14 -13.92 -23.43 2.14
C ARG A 14 -15.22 -22.60 2.05
N PRO A 15 -16.16 -22.75 3.01
CA PRO A 15 -17.52 -22.21 2.88
C PRO A 15 -17.67 -20.74 3.33
N HIS A 16 -18.78 -20.15 2.93
CA HIS A 16 -19.27 -18.83 3.35
C HIS A 16 -19.95 -18.82 4.73
N GLY A 17 -20.04 -17.64 5.34
CA GLY A 17 -20.81 -17.31 6.55
C GLY A 17 -20.00 -16.39 7.50
N ASP A 18 -20.54 -15.32 8.11
CA ASP A 18 -21.87 -14.71 7.98
C ASP A 18 -21.83 -13.21 8.38
N ARG A 19 -22.92 -12.47 8.14
CA ARG A 19 -22.98 -10.98 8.24
C ARG A 19 -23.80 -10.47 9.45
N ALA A 20 -23.48 -9.24 9.92
CA ALA A 20 -24.32 -8.25 10.66
C ALA A 20 -23.90 -7.93 12.13
N PRO A 21 -24.38 -6.83 12.76
CA PRO A 21 -24.66 -5.46 12.24
C PRO A 21 -24.10 -4.31 13.12
N SER A 22 -24.18 -3.06 12.61
CA SER A 22 -23.70 -1.84 13.27
C SER A 22 -24.73 -1.10 14.16
N ARG A 23 -24.27 -0.49 15.27
CA ARG A 23 -24.97 0.47 16.16
C ARG A 23 -23.94 1.07 17.16
N GLY A 24 -23.90 2.34 17.58
CA GLY A 24 -24.65 3.55 17.21
C GLY A 24 -24.32 4.74 18.18
N THR A 25 -25.04 5.86 18.05
CA THR A 25 -25.20 6.95 19.07
C THR A 25 -24.13 8.07 19.19
N GLN A 26 -24.55 9.32 18.92
CA GLN A 26 -23.92 10.59 19.35
C GLN A 26 -24.38 10.99 20.77
N PRO A 27 -23.70 11.96 21.41
CA PRO A 27 -24.48 13.12 21.89
C PRO A 27 -23.81 14.49 21.66
N SER A 28 -24.65 15.53 21.69
CA SER A 28 -24.32 16.95 21.50
C SER A 28 -24.41 17.73 22.82
N GLY A 29 -23.62 18.80 23.01
CA GLY A 29 -23.85 19.76 24.10
C GLY A 29 -22.69 20.74 24.37
N GLY A 30 -22.95 22.05 24.22
CA GLY A 30 -22.32 23.13 25.02
C GLY A 30 -23.38 23.72 25.97
N PRO A 31 -23.29 24.96 26.50
CA PRO A 31 -22.22 25.98 26.47
C PRO A 31 -21.85 26.36 27.96
N PRO A 32 -21.52 27.59 28.42
CA PRO A 32 -21.10 28.86 27.78
C PRO A 32 -19.82 29.51 28.39
N ALA A 33 -19.50 30.73 27.95
CA ALA A 33 -18.32 31.52 28.32
C ALA A 33 -18.47 32.41 29.58
N SER A 34 -17.35 32.89 30.13
CA SER A 34 -17.32 34.10 30.98
C SER A 34 -15.95 34.81 31.04
N ALA A 35 -16.00 36.15 30.95
CA ALA A 35 -15.08 37.20 31.43
C ALA A 35 -13.54 37.05 31.47
N ALA A 36 -12.85 37.98 30.80
CA ALA A 36 -11.55 38.55 31.24
C ALA A 36 -11.80 39.72 32.22
N PRO A 37 -10.82 40.22 33.02
CA PRO A 37 -9.88 41.26 32.50
C PRO A 37 -8.50 41.44 33.21
N MET A 38 -7.51 42.05 32.51
CA MET A 38 -6.39 42.92 33.02
C MET A 38 -5.44 42.36 34.12
N ASP A 39 -4.25 42.88 34.43
CA ASP A 39 -3.16 43.62 33.75
C ASP A 39 -1.93 43.46 34.69
N SER A 40 -0.71 43.40 34.17
CA SER A 40 0.53 43.75 34.90
C SER A 40 1.73 43.76 33.98
N SER A 41 2.04 44.93 33.43
CA SER A 41 3.41 45.23 32.97
C SER A 41 4.35 45.33 34.19
N SER A 42 5.54 44.76 34.10
CA SER A 42 6.62 44.98 35.07
C SER A 42 7.97 44.89 34.36
N GLN A 43 8.84 45.87 34.60
CA GLN A 43 10.07 46.08 33.82
C GLN A 43 11.28 46.22 34.77
N SER A 44 12.20 45.25 34.67
CA SER A 44 13.66 45.27 34.93
C SER A 44 14.23 45.84 36.26
N PRO A 45 15.32 45.24 36.79
CA PRO A 45 16.67 45.78 36.52
C PRO A 45 17.77 44.69 36.30
N PRO A 46 19.03 45.06 35.97
CA PRO A 46 20.01 44.14 35.37
C PRO A 46 21.21 43.75 36.28
N ALA A 47 22.17 43.04 35.65
CA ALA A 47 23.59 42.83 35.98
C ALA A 47 23.99 41.55 36.74
N GLY A 48 24.89 40.78 36.11
CA GLY A 48 25.59 39.62 36.66
C GLY A 48 26.24 38.77 35.54
N GLY A 49 27.56 38.91 35.32
CA GLY A 49 28.38 37.84 34.70
C GLY A 49 28.51 36.68 35.69
N ASP A 50 28.98 35.49 35.36
CA ASP A 50 29.86 34.95 34.30
C ASP A 50 29.54 33.44 34.16
N PRO A 51 30.31 32.58 33.45
CA PRO A 51 31.01 32.73 32.17
C PRO A 51 30.57 31.66 31.14
N SER A 52 31.08 31.77 29.91
CA SER A 52 31.30 30.71 28.91
C SER A 52 30.79 29.29 29.21
N GLU A 53 29.54 29.01 28.85
CA GLU A 53 29.17 27.72 28.28
C GLU A 53 29.08 27.86 26.76
N ASP A 54 30.23 27.86 26.07
CA ASP A 54 30.31 27.48 24.65
C ASP A 54 30.08 25.97 24.51
N GLY A 55 28.94 25.52 25.06
CA GLY A 55 28.27 24.31 24.66
C GLY A 55 27.76 24.51 23.25
N ALA A 56 28.66 24.42 22.27
CA ALA A 56 28.34 24.21 20.87
C ALA A 56 27.67 22.85 20.72
N ALA A 57 26.43 22.75 21.23
CA ALA A 57 25.50 21.68 20.94
C ALA A 57 25.41 21.63 19.42
N ALA A 58 26.03 20.62 18.82
CA ALA A 58 26.14 20.51 17.38
C ALA A 58 24.72 20.51 16.80
N GLU A 59 24.32 21.64 16.21
CA GLU A 59 22.97 21.84 15.71
C GLU A 59 22.76 20.85 14.56
N LEU A 60 22.10 19.74 14.87
CA LEU A 60 21.92 18.64 13.92
C LEU A 60 21.23 19.20 12.67
N PRO A 61 21.80 19.00 11.47
CA PRO A 61 21.27 19.62 10.26
C PRO A 61 19.78 19.35 10.09
N ARG A 62 18.99 20.42 10.01
CA ARG A 62 17.54 20.32 9.83
C ARG A 62 17.24 19.52 8.56
N LEU A 63 16.63 18.34 8.74
CA LEU A 63 16.26 17.47 7.64
C LEU A 63 15.26 18.14 6.70
N THR A 64 15.47 17.94 5.41
CA THR A 64 14.51 18.28 4.36
C THR A 64 13.30 17.34 4.39
N VAL A 65 12.17 17.76 3.80
CA VAL A 65 10.97 16.91 3.68
C VAL A 65 11.32 15.59 2.97
N THR A 66 12.11 15.62 1.91
CA THR A 66 12.55 14.43 1.18
C THR A 66 13.34 13.46 2.07
N GLN A 67 14.25 13.95 2.92
CA GLN A 67 14.98 13.10 3.87
C GLN A 67 14.04 12.48 4.91
N VAL A 68 13.07 13.25 5.42
CA VAL A 68 12.08 12.75 6.39
C VAL A 68 11.19 11.67 5.78
N GLU A 69 10.71 11.85 4.54
CA GLU A 69 9.91 10.81 3.87
C GLU A 69 10.76 9.58 3.50
N GLN A 70 12.00 9.78 3.05
CA GLN A 70 12.93 8.67 2.78
C GLN A 70 13.19 7.84 4.03
N MET A 71 13.47 8.47 5.19
CA MET A 71 13.66 7.76 6.46
C MET A 71 12.42 6.95 6.89
N LYS A 72 11.20 7.44 6.62
CA LYS A 72 9.97 6.67 6.90
C LYS A 72 9.85 5.43 6.01
N VAL A 73 10.21 5.54 4.73
CA VAL A 73 10.23 4.40 3.80
C VAL A 73 11.31 3.40 4.23
N GLU A 74 12.52 3.86 4.52
CA GLU A 74 13.62 3.02 4.99
C GLU A 74 13.27 2.27 6.27
N ALA A 75 12.68 2.93 7.27
CA ALA A 75 12.22 2.28 8.49
C ALA A 75 11.20 1.17 8.22
N ARG A 76 10.18 1.45 7.38
CA ARG A 76 9.15 0.46 7.03
C ARG A 76 9.69 -0.72 6.21
N VAL A 77 10.67 -0.47 5.34
CA VAL A 77 11.34 -1.52 4.56
C VAL A 77 12.28 -2.34 5.45
N ALA A 78 12.98 -1.71 6.40
CA ALA A 78 13.82 -2.40 7.38
C ALA A 78 13.02 -3.36 8.26
N ASP A 79 11.79 -3.00 8.66
CA ASP A 79 10.89 -3.91 9.38
C ASP A 79 10.54 -5.17 8.55
N ILE A 80 10.28 -5.02 7.24
CA ILE A 80 10.03 -6.16 6.33
C ILE A 80 11.28 -7.06 6.24
N TYR A 81 12.46 -6.46 6.04
CA TYR A 81 13.72 -7.20 6.00
C TYR A 81 14.01 -7.92 7.33
N ARG A 82 13.73 -7.31 8.49
CA ARG A 82 13.90 -7.97 9.79
C ARG A 82 13.05 -9.23 9.88
N VAL A 83 11.76 -9.17 9.53
CA VAL A 83 10.87 -10.35 9.52
C VAL A 83 11.40 -11.44 8.57
N LEU A 84 11.93 -11.06 7.40
CA LEU A 84 12.54 -12.00 6.45
C LEU A 84 13.85 -12.61 6.95
N PHE A 85 14.73 -11.83 7.58
CA PHE A 85 16.04 -12.32 8.03
C PHE A 85 15.96 -13.14 9.33
N ASP A 86 15.01 -12.86 10.21
CA ASP A 86 14.79 -13.60 11.46
C ASP A 86 14.04 -14.93 11.26
N ALA A 87 13.37 -15.11 10.12
CA ALA A 87 12.63 -16.34 9.80
C ALA A 87 13.54 -17.58 9.64
N ALA A 88 13.00 -18.77 9.85
CA ALA A 88 13.70 -20.03 9.59
C ALA A 88 13.95 -20.23 8.07
N PRO A 89 15.01 -20.94 7.63
CA PRO A 89 15.36 -21.03 6.19
C PRO A 89 14.24 -21.53 5.27
N ASN A 90 13.44 -22.51 5.73
CA ASN A 90 12.26 -22.99 5.03
C ASN A 90 11.14 -21.92 4.95
N ALA A 91 10.93 -21.15 6.02
CA ALA A 91 9.98 -20.05 6.02
C ALA A 91 10.42 -18.91 5.07
N LYS A 92 11.72 -18.59 5.01
CA LYS A 92 12.26 -17.63 4.02
C LYS A 92 11.96 -18.04 2.58
N SER A 93 12.10 -19.33 2.27
CA SER A 93 11.78 -19.86 0.94
C SER A 93 10.32 -19.63 0.55
N VAL A 94 9.38 -19.80 1.49
CA VAL A 94 7.94 -19.56 1.26
C VAL A 94 7.62 -18.06 1.21
N MET A 95 8.29 -17.24 2.03
CA MET A 95 8.11 -15.79 2.03
C MET A 95 8.62 -15.10 0.75
N LEU A 96 9.59 -15.71 0.07
CA LEU A 96 10.16 -15.22 -1.20
C LEU A 96 9.59 -15.94 -2.42
N GLU A 97 8.64 -16.86 -2.23
CA GLU A 97 7.97 -17.57 -3.32
C GLU A 97 7.04 -16.62 -4.08
N LEU A 98 7.19 -16.55 -5.40
CA LEU A 98 6.30 -15.78 -6.25
C LEU A 98 4.90 -16.42 -6.27
N TRP A 99 3.89 -15.69 -5.83
CA TRP A 99 2.50 -16.16 -5.78
C TRP A 99 1.82 -16.14 -7.16
N ARG A 100 2.41 -16.88 -8.12
CA ARG A 100 2.02 -16.93 -9.54
C ARG A 100 0.51 -17.03 -9.73
N ASP A 101 -0.13 -18.00 -9.08
CA ASP A 101 -1.56 -18.27 -9.27
C ASP A 101 -2.44 -17.10 -8.80
N GLN A 102 -2.05 -16.39 -7.74
CA GLN A 102 -2.77 -15.20 -7.26
C GLN A 102 -2.60 -14.02 -8.22
N HIS A 103 -1.41 -13.87 -8.82
CA HIS A 103 -1.17 -12.85 -9.84
C HIS A 103 -1.94 -13.15 -11.13
N VAL A 104 -1.92 -14.40 -11.61
CA VAL A 104 -2.75 -14.84 -12.75
C VAL A 104 -4.23 -14.57 -12.49
N GLU A 105 -4.76 -15.00 -11.33
CA GLU A 105 -6.16 -14.77 -10.97
C GLU A 105 -6.52 -13.28 -10.95
N TYR A 106 -5.65 -12.42 -10.39
CA TYR A 106 -5.84 -10.98 -10.36
C TYR A 106 -5.87 -10.36 -11.78
N LEU A 107 -4.91 -10.73 -12.64
CA LEU A 107 -4.78 -10.17 -13.98
C LEU A 107 -5.92 -10.63 -14.90
N THR A 108 -6.26 -11.93 -14.90
CA THR A 108 -7.36 -12.49 -15.71
C THR A 108 -8.72 -11.93 -15.25
N LYS A 109 -8.92 -11.68 -13.94
CA LYS A 109 -10.11 -10.96 -13.47
C LYS A 109 -10.12 -9.51 -13.93
N GLY A 110 -9.00 -8.80 -13.82
CA GLY A 110 -8.87 -7.40 -14.23
C GLY A 110 -9.16 -7.18 -15.72
N LEU A 111 -8.75 -8.11 -16.59
CA LEU A 111 -9.04 -8.08 -18.02
C LEU A 111 -10.54 -8.15 -18.33
N ARG A 112 -11.32 -8.87 -17.52
CA ARG A 112 -12.77 -9.02 -17.69
C ARG A 112 -13.57 -7.93 -16.97
N HIS A 113 -13.13 -7.49 -15.78
CA HIS A 113 -13.80 -6.43 -15.03
C HIS A 113 -12.89 -5.69 -14.05
N LEU A 114 -13.00 -4.36 -14.02
CA LEU A 114 -12.29 -3.49 -13.07
C LEU A 114 -13.25 -2.86 -12.06
N ALA A 115 -12.77 -2.72 -10.82
CA ALA A 115 -13.54 -2.07 -9.77
C ALA A 115 -13.75 -0.56 -10.07
N PRO A 116 -14.82 0.08 -9.56
CA PRO A 116 -15.10 1.51 -9.79
C PRO A 116 -13.98 2.48 -9.37
N SER A 117 -13.03 2.05 -8.53
CA SER A 117 -11.81 2.82 -8.20
C SER A 117 -10.92 3.11 -9.43
N PHE A 118 -11.02 2.31 -10.49
CA PHE A 118 -10.26 2.48 -11.73
C PHE A 118 -10.80 3.56 -12.67
N HIS A 119 -11.88 4.28 -12.33
CA HIS A 119 -12.46 5.33 -13.18
C HIS A 119 -11.46 6.43 -13.58
N VAL A 120 -10.47 6.74 -12.74
CA VAL A 120 -9.39 7.70 -13.05
C VAL A 120 -8.48 7.25 -14.20
N LEU A 121 -8.56 5.97 -14.60
CA LEU A 121 -7.82 5.36 -15.70
C LEU A 121 -8.71 5.02 -16.91
N ASP A 122 -9.95 5.52 -16.99
CA ASP A 122 -10.88 5.20 -18.09
C ASP A 122 -10.33 5.59 -19.48
N ALA A 123 -9.67 6.75 -19.57
CA ALA A 123 -8.95 7.19 -20.78
C ALA A 123 -7.67 6.37 -21.08
N ASN A 124 -7.25 5.48 -20.18
CA ASN A 124 -6.03 4.66 -20.26
C ASN A 124 -6.34 3.15 -20.38
N ARG A 125 -7.57 2.77 -20.75
CA ARG A 125 -7.99 1.36 -20.85
C ARG A 125 -7.13 0.50 -21.80
N PRO A 126 -6.62 0.99 -22.96
CA PRO A 126 -5.63 0.25 -23.74
C PRO A 126 -4.33 -0.05 -22.99
N TRP A 127 -3.84 0.87 -22.16
CA TRP A 127 -2.66 0.65 -21.30
C TRP A 127 -2.94 -0.39 -20.20
N LEU A 128 -4.14 -0.37 -19.61
CA LEU A 128 -4.57 -1.38 -18.64
C LEU A 128 -4.57 -2.79 -19.26
N CYS A 129 -5.09 -2.94 -20.49
CA CYS A 129 -5.02 -4.22 -21.21
C CYS A 129 -3.56 -4.64 -21.46
N TYR A 130 -2.70 -3.73 -21.95
CA TYR A 130 -1.28 -4.02 -22.14
C TYR A 130 -0.60 -4.51 -20.85
N TRP A 131 -0.76 -3.79 -19.74
CA TRP A 131 -0.12 -4.16 -18.47
C TRP A 131 -0.58 -5.53 -17.96
N MET A 132 -1.85 -5.90 -18.18
CA MET A 132 -2.36 -7.19 -17.73
C MET A 132 -1.95 -8.35 -18.64
N VAL A 133 -2.08 -8.20 -19.97
CA VAL A 133 -1.64 -9.21 -20.94
C VAL A 133 -0.13 -9.43 -20.84
N HIS A 134 0.66 -8.36 -20.71
CA HIS A 134 2.10 -8.47 -20.52
C HIS A 134 2.47 -9.13 -19.19
N GLY A 135 1.74 -8.83 -18.11
CA GLY A 135 1.92 -9.50 -16.82
C GLY A 135 1.68 -11.01 -16.89
N LEU A 136 0.64 -11.45 -17.61
CA LEU A 136 0.36 -12.87 -17.84
C LEU A 136 1.46 -13.54 -18.70
N ALA A 137 1.92 -12.86 -19.75
CA ALA A 137 3.02 -13.37 -20.59
C ALA A 137 4.33 -13.54 -19.81
N VAL A 138 4.67 -12.62 -18.89
CA VAL A 138 5.85 -12.74 -18.01
C VAL A 138 5.71 -13.89 -16.99
N LEU A 139 4.47 -14.28 -16.65
CA LEU A 139 4.19 -15.44 -15.80
C LEU A 139 4.08 -16.76 -16.58
N ASP A 140 4.30 -16.76 -17.90
CA ASP A 140 4.10 -17.91 -18.80
C ASP A 140 2.66 -18.45 -18.71
N GLU A 141 1.67 -17.56 -18.68
CA GLU A 141 0.24 -17.91 -18.69
C GLU A 141 -0.41 -17.53 -20.03
N THR A 142 -1.10 -18.49 -20.64
CA THR A 142 -1.85 -18.31 -21.89
C THR A 142 -3.26 -17.78 -21.62
N LEU A 143 -3.76 -16.90 -22.49
CA LEU A 143 -5.17 -16.50 -22.51
C LEU A 143 -6.04 -17.62 -23.09
N ASP A 144 -7.32 -17.64 -22.74
CA ASP A 144 -8.34 -18.40 -23.48
C ASP A 144 -8.70 -17.68 -24.80
N ASP A 145 -8.95 -18.43 -25.88
CA ASP A 145 -9.26 -17.90 -27.21
C ASP A 145 -10.41 -16.87 -27.18
N ASP A 146 -11.44 -17.10 -26.35
CA ASP A 146 -12.56 -16.17 -26.19
C ASP A 146 -12.09 -14.82 -25.61
N LEU A 147 -11.28 -14.83 -24.54
CA LEU A 147 -10.70 -13.62 -23.95
C LEU A 147 -9.71 -12.91 -24.88
N GLU A 148 -8.93 -13.63 -25.67
CA GLU A 148 -8.05 -13.02 -26.67
C GLU A 148 -8.87 -12.27 -27.73
N ASN A 149 -9.93 -12.89 -28.25
CA ASN A 149 -10.86 -12.25 -29.20
C ASN A 149 -11.58 -11.03 -28.58
N ASP A 150 -12.06 -11.14 -27.33
CA ASP A 150 -12.66 -10.02 -26.58
C ASP A 150 -11.69 -8.84 -26.44
N ILE A 151 -10.40 -9.10 -26.19
CA ILE A 151 -9.36 -8.07 -26.08
C ILE A 151 -9.08 -7.42 -27.44
N VAL A 152 -9.01 -8.20 -28.53
CA VAL A 152 -8.83 -7.66 -29.89
C VAL A 152 -10.03 -6.80 -30.31
N ASP A 153 -11.25 -7.26 -30.06
CA ASP A 153 -12.48 -6.47 -30.32
C ASP A 153 -12.60 -5.25 -29.40
N PHE A 154 -12.13 -5.33 -28.15
CA PHE A 154 -12.03 -4.15 -27.31
C PHE A 154 -11.04 -3.11 -27.87
N LEU A 155 -9.81 -3.53 -28.20
CA LEU A 155 -8.76 -2.63 -28.67
C LEU A 155 -9.08 -2.03 -30.05
N SER A 156 -9.78 -2.75 -30.94
CA SER A 156 -10.22 -2.22 -32.24
C SER A 156 -11.18 -1.03 -32.10
N ARG A 157 -12.02 -1.03 -31.04
CA ARG A 157 -12.94 0.07 -30.69
C ARG A 157 -12.26 1.26 -29.99
N CYS A 158 -10.96 1.19 -29.76
CA CYS A 158 -10.14 2.28 -29.23
C CYS A 158 -9.18 2.90 -30.26
N GLN A 159 -9.31 2.52 -31.54
CA GLN A 159 -8.57 3.10 -32.68
C GLN A 159 -9.29 4.34 -33.24
#